data_AF-A0A525CL39-F1
#
_entry.id   AF-A0A525CL39-F1
#
_cell.length_a   1.000
_cell.length_b   1.000
_cell.length_c   1.000
_cell.angle_alpha   90.00
_cell.angle_beta   90.00
_cell.angle_gamma   90.00
#
_symmetry.space_group_name_H-M   'P 1'
#
loop_
_entity.id
_entity.type
_entity.pdbx_description
1 polymer ?
#
loop_
_entity_poly.entity_id
_entity_poly.type
_entity_poly.pdbx_seq_one_letter_code
_entity_poly.pdbx_strand_id
1 'polypeptide(L)'
;DGLLSFIARDRLTRKNLNENPSAHYLFIERNGGFRGIRLSLEKVAEREDEELISKIARRAVEPSESDKPKRFLITFKVKKILNLLGPQEVEFTH
;
A
#
# COMPACT_ATOMS: atom_id res chain seq x y z
N ASP A 1 1.29 12.46 -10.37
CA ASP A 1 1.49 11.08 -10.88
C ASP A 1 0.59 10.00 -10.27
N GLY A 2 -0.09 10.22 -9.14
CA GLY A 2 -1.09 9.25 -8.63
C GLY A 2 -0.53 7.86 -8.30
N LEU A 3 0.77 7.77 -8.01
CA LEU A 3 1.45 6.53 -7.62
C LEU A 3 1.62 6.47 -6.11
N LEU A 4 1.45 5.28 -5.54
CA LEU A 4 1.65 4.99 -4.12
C LEU A 4 2.51 3.74 -3.99
N SER A 5 3.49 3.77 -3.08
CA SER A 5 4.35 2.61 -2.81
C SER A 5 4.18 2.12 -1.38
N PHE A 6 4.05 0.81 -1.22
CA PHE A 6 3.96 0.13 0.06
C PHE A 6 5.14 -0.83 0.24
N ILE A 7 5.67 -0.89 1.46
CA ILE A 7 6.64 -1.92 1.85
C ILE A 7 5.85 -3.14 2.33
N ALA A 8 5.88 -4.22 1.57
CA ALA A 8 5.26 -5.50 1.89
C ALA A 8 6.31 -6.51 2.37
N ARG A 9 5.87 -7.51 3.13
CA ARG A 9 6.67 -8.71 3.45
C ARG A 9 6.25 -9.86 2.55
N ASP A 10 7.07 -10.90 2.45
CA ASP A 10 6.67 -12.14 1.77
C ASP A 10 5.50 -12.82 2.50
N ARG A 11 4.28 -12.52 2.04
CA ARG A 11 3.02 -12.93 2.66
C ARG A 11 1.99 -13.18 1.57
N LEU A 12 0.86 -13.79 1.95
CA LEU A 12 -0.26 -14.07 1.06
C LEU A 12 -0.71 -12.84 0.25
N THR A 13 -0.65 -11.63 0.82
CA THR A 13 -0.97 -10.39 0.08
C THR A 13 -0.12 -10.21 -1.18
N ARG A 14 1.19 -10.49 -1.13
CA ARG A 14 2.07 -10.41 -2.29
C ARG A 14 1.78 -11.51 -3.30
N LYS A 15 1.52 -12.74 -2.84
CA LYS A 15 1.10 -13.84 -3.71
C LYS A 15 -0.18 -13.49 -4.47
N ASN A 16 -1.20 -12.98 -3.77
CA ASN A 16 -2.45 -12.55 -4.37
C ASN A 16 -2.23 -11.44 -5.41
N LEU A 17 -1.31 -10.52 -5.16
CA LEU A 17 -0.97 -9.44 -6.09
C LEU A 17 -0.24 -9.90 -7.37
N ASN A 18 0.38 -11.08 -7.35
CA ASN A 18 0.99 -11.68 -8.54
C ASN A 18 -0.05 -12.38 -9.43
N GLU A 19 -1.13 -12.88 -8.83
CA GLU A 19 -2.24 -13.50 -9.55
C GLU A 19 -3.28 -12.46 -10.00
N ASN A 20 -3.54 -11.44 -9.19
CA ASN A 20 -4.44 -10.33 -9.48
C ASN A 20 -3.79 -9.00 -9.07
N PRO A 21 -3.42 -8.12 -10.01
CA PRO A 21 -2.74 -6.86 -9.71
C PRO A 21 -3.65 -5.84 -9.01
N SER A 22 -4.93 -6.12 -8.82
CA SER A 22 -5.88 -5.20 -8.18
C SER A 22 -5.83 -5.28 -6.66
N ALA A 23 -5.85 -4.14 -5.98
CA ALA A 23 -5.94 -4.06 -4.53
C ALA A 23 -6.92 -2.98 -4.07
N HIS A 24 -7.54 -3.22 -2.91
CA HIS A 24 -8.37 -2.23 -2.22
C HIS A 24 -7.79 -1.93 -0.85
N TYR A 25 -7.55 -0.65 -0.56
CA TYR A 25 -7.08 -0.18 0.74
C TYR A 25 -8.12 0.75 1.37
N LEU A 26 -8.35 0.59 2.67
CA LEU A 26 -9.31 1.36 3.45
C LEU A 26 -8.55 2.24 4.45
N PHE A 27 -8.85 3.53 4.46
CA PHE A 27 -8.33 4.49 5.42
C PHE A 27 -9.51 5.00 6.23
N ILE A 28 -9.53 4.70 7.53
CA ILE A 28 -10.64 5.01 8.43
C ILE A 28 -10.12 5.98 9.50
N GLU A 29 -10.83 7.08 9.71
CA GLU A 29 -10.49 8.03 10.77
C GLU A 29 -10.77 7.43 12.16
N ARG A 30 -9.84 7.62 13.09
CA ARG A 30 -9.91 7.02 14.43
C ARG A 30 -11.00 7.62 15.34
N ASN A 31 -11.56 8.77 14.98
CA ASN A 31 -12.42 9.59 15.84
C ASN A 31 -13.91 9.16 15.84
N GLY A 32 -14.21 7.87 15.60
CA GLY A 32 -15.54 7.30 15.85
C GLY A 32 -16.63 7.62 14.82
N GLY A 33 -16.29 8.22 13.67
CA GLY A 33 -17.22 8.41 12.56
C GLY A 33 -16.97 7.40 11.43
N PHE A 34 -17.97 7.19 10.56
CA PHE A 34 -17.80 6.47 9.28
C PHE A 34 -17.07 7.31 8.22
N ARG A 35 -16.09 8.10 8.64
CA ARG A 35 -15.29 8.97 7.79
C ARG A 35 -14.00 8.28 7.41
N GLY A 36 -13.67 8.37 6.14
CA GLY A 36 -12.55 7.67 5.56
C GLY A 36 -12.69 7.57 4.05
N ILE A 37 -11.70 6.97 3.43
CA ILE A 37 -11.67 6.73 1.99
C ILE A 37 -11.28 5.28 1.70
N ARG A 38 -11.73 4.79 0.56
CA ARG A 38 -11.27 3.55 -0.03
C ARG A 38 -10.53 3.85 -1.33
N LEU A 39 -9.35 3.28 -1.47
CA LEU A 39 -8.54 3.38 -2.68
C LEU A 39 -8.68 2.10 -3.48
N SER A 40 -8.99 2.25 -4.76
CA SER A 40 -8.85 1.19 -5.76
C SER A 40 -7.49 1.34 -6.43
N LEU A 41 -6.65 0.34 -6.30
CA LEU A 41 -5.25 0.37 -6.68
C LEU A 41 -4.96 -0.73 -7.71
N GLU A 42 -4.04 -0.45 -8.62
CA GLU A 42 -3.48 -1.45 -9.53
C GLU A 42 -1.96 -1.49 -9.35
N LYS A 43 -1.41 -2.66 -9.08
CA LYS A 43 0.03 -2.88 -8.97
C LYS A 43 0.67 -2.64 -10.34
N VAL A 44 1.64 -1.73 -10.39
CA VAL A 44 2.38 -1.37 -11.61
C VAL A 44 3.85 -1.77 -11.56
N ALA A 45 4.41 -1.95 -10.35
CA ALA A 45 5.77 -2.42 -10.19
C ALA A 45 5.98 -3.10 -8.83
N GLU A 46 6.95 -4.01 -8.78
CA GLU A 46 7.49 -4.58 -7.56
C GLU A 46 9.02 -4.54 -7.65
N ARG A 47 9.68 -4.18 -6.54
CA ARG A 47 11.14 -4.22 -6.41
C ARG A 47 11.54 -4.91 -5.12
N GLU A 48 12.51 -5.80 -5.22
CA GLU A 48 13.23 -6.39 -4.08
C GLU A 48 14.56 -5.64 -3.96
N ASP A 49 14.53 -4.48 -3.30
CA ASP A 49 15.68 -3.59 -3.15
C ASP A 49 15.78 -3.16 -1.69
N GLU A 50 16.62 -3.86 -0.93
CA GLU A 50 16.76 -3.64 0.51
C GLU A 50 17.36 -2.26 0.83
N GLU A 51 18.22 -1.72 -0.03
CA GLU A 51 18.81 -0.39 0.16
C GLU A 51 17.74 0.70 0.02
N LEU A 52 16.94 0.64 -1.05
CA LEU A 52 15.85 1.58 -1.29
C LEU A 52 14.78 1.48 -0.20
N ILE A 53 14.40 0.26 0.18
CA ILE A 53 13.42 0.01 1.26
C ILE A 53 13.94 0.59 2.58
N SER A 54 15.21 0.41 2.89
CA SER A 54 15.83 0.94 4.12
C SER A 54 15.84 2.47 4.15
N LYS A 55 16.07 3.13 3.01
CA LYS A 55 16.03 4.61 2.89
C LYS A 55 14.62 5.19 3.10
N ILE A 56 13.57 4.47 2.69
CA ILE A 56 12.18 4.94 2.73
C ILE A 56 11.47 4.57 4.06
N ALA A 57 11.94 3.52 4.74
CA ALA A 57 11.31 3.05 5.97
C ALA A 57 11.32 4.12 7.08
N ARG A 58 10.12 4.54 7.55
CA ARG A 58 9.93 5.58 8.59
C ARG A 58 10.54 5.26 9.97
N ARG A 59 10.93 4.01 10.21
CA ARG A 59 11.69 3.58 11.39
C ARG A 59 12.73 2.57 10.91
N ALA A 60 13.95 2.69 11.42
CA ALA A 60 14.87 1.56 11.53
C ALA A 60 14.21 0.53 12.45
N VAL A 61 13.24 -0.23 11.91
CA VAL A 61 12.83 -1.49 12.51
C VAL A 61 14.01 -2.40 12.21
N GLU A 62 15.05 -2.31 13.04
CA GLU A 62 16.16 -3.26 13.10
C GLU A 62 15.56 -4.57 13.58
N PRO A 63 15.32 -5.54 12.69
CA PRO A 63 15.02 -6.87 13.15
C PRO A 63 16.37 -7.46 13.59
N SER A 64 16.38 -8.21 14.69
CA SER A 64 17.53 -9.06 15.04
C SER A 64 18.01 -9.83 13.81
N GLU A 65 19.32 -9.86 13.57
CA GLU A 65 19.93 -10.26 12.29
C GLU A 65 19.56 -11.67 11.80
N SER A 66 19.03 -12.53 12.66
CA SER A 66 18.77 -13.94 12.35
C SER A 66 17.46 -14.24 11.61
N ASP A 67 16.50 -13.31 11.52
CA ASP A 67 15.18 -13.58 10.89
C ASP A 67 14.58 -12.32 10.21
N LYS A 68 15.27 -11.70 9.25
CA LYS A 68 14.67 -10.63 8.45
C LYS A 68 13.79 -11.25 7.35
N PRO A 69 12.45 -11.22 7.44
CA PRO A 69 11.62 -11.67 6.33
C PRO A 69 11.84 -10.75 5.12
N LYS A 70 11.95 -11.34 3.93
CA LYS A 70 12.09 -10.62 2.66
C LYS A 70 11.07 -9.47 2.56
N ARG A 71 11.54 -8.31 2.11
CA ARG A 71 10.74 -7.09 1.95
C ARG A 71 10.68 -6.72 0.47
N PHE A 72 9.52 -6.23 0.06
CA PHE A 72 9.25 -5.82 -1.31
C PHE A 72 8.65 -4.42 -1.32
N LEU A 73 9.13 -3.58 -2.22
CA LEU A 73 8.53 -2.28 -2.50
C LEU A 73 7.54 -2.46 -3.64
N ILE A 74 6.25 -2.42 -3.33
CA ILE A 74 5.17 -2.58 -4.31
C ILE A 74 4.61 -1.21 -4.63
N THR A 75 4.66 -0.83 -5.90
CA THR A 75 4.14 0.44 -6.41
C THR A 75 2.81 0.20 -7.10
N PHE A 76 1.85 1.05 -6.78
CA PHE A 76 0.49 1.03 -7.28
C PHE A 76 0.15 2.35 -7.96
N LYS A 77 -0.70 2.26 -8.98
CA LYS A 77 -1.42 3.39 -9.52
C LYS A 77 -2.79 3.48 -8.85
N VAL A 78 -3.14 4.67 -8.36
CA VAL A 78 -4.49 4.95 -7.85
C VAL A 78 -5.43 5.04 -9.04
N LYS A 79 -6.41 4.14 -9.08
CA LYS A 79 -7.45 4.12 -10.12
C LYS A 79 -8.64 4.97 -9.73
N LYS A 80 -9.08 4.85 -8.48
CA LYS A 80 -10.25 5.55 -7.94
C LYS A 80 -10.08 5.78 -6.45
N ILE A 81 -10.68 6.85 -5.96
CA ILE A 81 -10.79 7.17 -4.54
C ILE A 81 -12.27 7.34 -4.27
N LEU A 82 -12.83 6.53 -3.38
CA LEU A 82 -14.23 6.66 -2.98
C LEU A 82 -14.30 6.98 -1.50
N ASN A 83 -15.38 7.61 -1.07
CA ASN A 83 -15.72 7.66 0.35
C ASN A 83 -15.82 6.23 0.91
N LEU A 84 -15.47 6.09 2.20
CA LEU A 84 -15.57 4.82 2.91
C LEU A 84 -16.97 4.23 2.82
N LEU A 85 -17.99 5.10 2.88
CA LEU A 85 -19.39 4.76 2.69
C LEU A 85 -19.94 5.40 1.43
N GLY A 86 -20.86 4.69 0.77
CA GLY A 86 -21.49 5.12 -0.47
C GLY A 86 -20.57 5.08 -1.69
N PRO A 87 -21.12 5.39 -2.89
CA PRO A 87 -20.41 5.33 -4.16
C PRO A 87 -19.72 6.65 -4.52
N GLN A 88 -19.73 7.66 -3.63
CA GLN A 88 -19.19 8.97 -3.94
C GLN A 88 -17.69 8.90 -4.19
N GLU A 89 -17.27 9.33 -5.37
CA GLU A 89 -15.87 9.49 -5.75
C GLU A 89 -15.33 10.80 -5.20
N VAL A 90 -14.11 10.76 -4.68
CA VAL A 90 -13.39 11.90 -4.13
C VAL A 90 -12.33 12.29 -5.15
N GLU A 91 -12.45 13.49 -5.71
CA GLU A 91 -11.43 14.02 -6.59
C GLU A 91 -10.17 14.41 -5.79
N PHE A 92 -9.02 13.99 -6.31
CA PHE A 92 -7.73 14.33 -5.71
C PHE A 92 -7.16 15.59 -6.38
N THR A 93 -7.51 16.75 -5.85
CA THR A 93 -6.92 18.03 -6.30
C THR A 93 -5.50 18.13 -5.73
N HIS A 94 -4.51 18.21 -6.62
CA HIS A 94 -3.08 18.32 -6.27
C HIS A 94 -2.73 19.74 -5.80
#